data_AF-A0A845F0M7-F1
#
_entry.id   AF-A0A845F0M7-F1
#
_cell.length_a   1.000
_cell.length_b   1.000
_cell.length_c   1.000
_cell.angle_alpha   90.00
_cell.angle_beta   90.00
_cell.angle_gamma   90.00
#
_symmetry.space_group_name_H-M   'P 1'
#
loop_
_entity.id
_entity.type
_entity.pdbx_description
1 polymer ?
#
loop_
_entity_poly.entity_id
_entity_poly.type
_entity_poly.pdbx_seq_one_letter_code
_entity_poly.pdbx_strand_id
1 'polypeptide(L)'
;MTASEEYDDETKTKAKKAVESFLMNNFEHIVSVEFTHVYQSEMDGLNVDGTINGGEAEFSAGIENDFSVGSIGLGEGFPEIKEECQEETCDY
;
A
#
# COMPACT_ATOMS: atom_id res chain seq x y z
N MET A 1 -30.33 1.32 0.67
CA MET A 1 -29.28 1.30 -0.36
C MET A 1 -28.16 2.16 0.19
N THR A 2 -26.99 1.70 0.58
CA THR A 2 -26.27 0.41 0.50
C THR A 2 -25.24 0.51 1.63
N ALA A 3 -24.97 -0.59 2.33
CA ALA A 3 -24.06 -0.63 3.46
C ALA A 3 -22.68 -0.11 3.05
N SER A 4 -22.32 1.07 3.52
CA SER A 4 -20.94 1.52 3.54
C SER A 4 -20.33 0.90 4.79
N GLU A 5 -19.87 -0.35 4.68
CA GLU A 5 -18.93 -0.92 5.64
C GLU A 5 -17.60 -0.17 5.49
N GLU A 6 -17.62 1.10 5.85
CA GLU A 6 -16.41 1.86 6.06
C GLU A 6 -15.77 1.26 7.29
N TYR A 7 -14.66 0.55 7.10
CA TYR A 7 -13.77 0.22 8.20
C TYR A 7 -13.60 1.43 9.11
N ASP A 8 -13.57 1.18 10.42
CA ASP A 8 -13.29 2.18 11.44
C ASP A 8 -12.03 2.97 11.05
N ASP A 9 -12.04 4.29 11.20
CA ASP A 9 -10.95 5.19 10.77
C ASP A 9 -9.57 4.71 11.24
N GLU A 10 -9.52 4.03 12.40
CA GLU A 10 -8.31 3.41 12.93
C GLU A 10 -7.73 2.33 12.00
N THR A 11 -8.57 1.44 11.46
CA THR A 11 -8.14 0.35 10.57
C THR A 11 -7.60 0.91 9.26
N LYS A 12 -8.29 1.89 8.66
CA LYS A 12 -7.83 2.59 7.46
C LYS A 12 -6.50 3.29 7.71
N THR A 13 -6.32 3.91 8.88
CA THR A 13 -5.08 4.58 9.25
C THR A 13 -3.92 3.59 9.43
N LYS A 14 -4.14 2.46 10.09
CA LYS A 14 -3.14 1.39 10.24
C LYS A 14 -2.69 0.83 8.90
N ALA A 15 -3.64 0.54 8.01
CA ALA A 15 -3.36 0.04 6.68
C ALA A 15 -2.52 1.02 5.85
N LYS A 16 -2.92 2.30 5.80
CA LYS A 16 -2.14 3.35 5.12
C LYS A 16 -0.72 3.43 5.66
N LYS A 17 -0.55 3.42 6.99
CA LYS A 17 0.77 3.50 7.62
C LYS A 17 1.64 2.29 7.32
N ALA A 18 1.07 1.08 7.28
CA ALA A 18 1.78 -0.14 6.90
C ALA A 18 2.29 -0.04 5.47
N VAL A 19 1.44 0.39 4.52
CA VAL A 19 1.81 0.60 3.12
C VAL A 19 2.87 1.68 2.97
N GLU A 20 2.71 2.83 3.62
CA GLU A 20 3.69 3.91 3.60
C GLU A 20 5.07 3.43 4.07
N SER A 21 5.08 2.70 5.20
CA SER A 21 6.32 2.16 5.77
C SER A 21 6.95 1.12 4.85
N PHE A 22 6.14 0.21 4.29
CA PHE A 22 6.60 -0.78 3.32
C PHE A 22 7.23 -0.11 2.10
N LEU A 23 6.56 0.88 1.52
CA LEU A 23 7.03 1.61 0.34
C LEU A 23 8.37 2.33 0.61
N MET A 24 8.42 3.15 1.66
CA MET A 24 9.64 3.89 2.00
C MET A 24 10.81 2.96 2.37
N ASN A 25 10.52 1.79 2.94
CA ASN A 25 11.54 0.83 3.30
C ASN A 25 12.04 0.03 2.10
N ASN A 26 11.17 -0.38 1.18
CA ASN A 26 11.51 -1.30 0.08
C ASN A 26 11.94 -0.60 -1.22
N PHE A 27 11.56 0.64 -1.47
CA PHE A 27 11.83 1.32 -2.74
C PHE A 27 12.73 2.53 -2.58
N GLU A 28 13.60 2.74 -3.57
CA GLU A 28 14.43 3.94 -3.61
C GLU A 28 13.64 5.15 -4.07
N HIS A 29 14.10 6.33 -3.68
CA HIS A 29 13.62 7.61 -4.21
C HIS A 29 12.12 7.91 -4.03
N ILE A 30 11.46 7.24 -3.07
CA ILE A 30 10.12 7.65 -2.62
C ILE A 30 10.26 8.84 -1.67
N VAL A 31 9.74 10.00 -2.10
CA VAL A 31 9.76 11.25 -1.31
C VAL A 31 8.42 11.46 -0.61
N SER A 32 7.32 11.11 -1.27
CA SER A 32 5.96 11.24 -0.72
C SER A 32 5.06 10.10 -1.20
N VAL A 33 4.09 9.76 -0.35
CA VAL A 33 3.04 8.77 -0.62
C VAL A 33 1.69 9.44 -0.42
N GLU A 34 0.81 9.34 -1.40
CA GLU A 34 -0.55 9.89 -1.36
C GLU A 34 -1.57 8.78 -1.53
N PHE A 35 -2.49 8.65 -0.56
CA PHE A 35 -3.51 7.62 -0.59
C PHE A 35 -4.79 8.12 -1.25
N THR A 36 -5.21 7.46 -2.33
CA THR A 36 -6.40 7.86 -3.10
C THR A 36 -7.63 7.11 -2.64
N HIS A 37 -7.53 5.80 -2.42
CA HIS A 37 -8.67 4.97 -2.06
C HIS A 37 -8.27 3.86 -1.08
N VAL A 38 -9.17 3.54 -0.15
CA VAL A 38 -9.07 2.35 0.70
C VAL A 38 -10.42 1.64 0.60
N TYR A 39 -10.40 0.40 0.12
CA TYR A 39 -11.62 -0.38 -0.13
C TYR A 39 -11.41 -1.85 0.27
N GLN A 40 -12.53 -2.55 0.47
CA GLN A 40 -12.53 -3.97 0.77
C GLN A 40 -12.80 -4.76 -0.51
N SER A 41 -11.99 -5.78 -0.77
CA SER A 41 -12.24 -6.75 -1.81
C SER A 41 -13.28 -7.78 -1.38
N GLU A 42 -13.90 -8.47 -2.33
CA GLU A 42 -14.96 -9.46 -2.09
C GLU A 42 -14.55 -10.64 -1.18
N MET A 43 -13.25 -10.83 -0.91
CA MET A 43 -12.70 -11.85 -0.01
C MET A 43 -12.28 -11.29 1.35
N ASP A 44 -12.92 -10.22 1.83
CA ASP A 44 -12.57 -9.53 3.09
C ASP A 44 -11.16 -8.89 3.12
N GLY A 45 -10.40 -8.96 2.02
CA GLY A 45 -9.08 -8.36 1.91
C GLY A 45 -9.14 -6.84 1.79
N LEU A 46 -8.38 -6.13 2.61
CA LEU A 46 -8.32 -4.68 2.57
C LEU A 46 -7.32 -4.23 1.49
N ASN A 47 -7.71 -3.30 0.64
CA ASN A 47 -6.87 -2.78 -0.43
C ASN A 47 -6.69 -1.27 -0.27
N VAL A 48 -5.46 -0.82 -0.54
CA VAL A 48 -5.04 0.57 -0.44
C VAL A 48 -4.43 0.99 -1.77
N ASP A 49 -5.09 1.91 -2.45
CA ASP A 49 -4.60 2.52 -3.67
C ASP A 49 -4.01 3.89 -3.37
N GLY A 50 -2.98 4.25 -4.12
CA GLY A 50 -2.34 5.54 -3.99
C GLY A 50 -1.36 5.83 -5.10
N THR A 51 -0.68 6.96 -4.95
CA THR A 51 0.39 7.40 -5.83
C THR A 51 1.59 7.83 -5.00
N ILE A 52 2.75 7.87 -5.65
CA ILE A 52 3.98 8.38 -5.05
C ILE A 52 4.46 9.65 -5.76
N ASN A 53 5.32 10.42 -5.09
CA ASN A 53 6.02 11.59 -5.65
C ASN A 53 5.08 12.62 -6.33
N GLY A 54 3.86 12.79 -5.81
CA GLY A 54 2.89 13.76 -6.35
C GLY A 54 2.15 13.27 -7.60
N GLY A 55 2.02 11.95 -7.79
CA GLY A 55 1.34 11.35 -8.96
C GLY A 55 2.28 10.87 -10.06
N GLU A 56 3.57 10.66 -9.74
CA GLU A 56 4.56 10.17 -10.70
C GLU A 56 4.33 8.69 -11.07
N ALA A 57 3.93 7.88 -10.08
CA ALA A 57 3.57 6.49 -10.28
C ALA A 57 2.44 6.08 -9.33
N GLU A 58 1.62 5.13 -9.78
CA GLU A 58 0.49 4.59 -9.05
C GLU A 58 0.86 3.25 -8.39
N PHE A 59 0.20 2.93 -7.27
CA PHE A 59 0.30 1.62 -6.64
C PHE A 59 -1.05 1.15 -6.08
N SER A 60 -1.18 -0.17 -5.94
CA SER A 60 -2.26 -0.83 -5.22
C SER A 60 -1.66 -1.85 -4.28
N ALA A 61 -1.96 -1.77 -2.99
CA ALA A 61 -1.45 -2.69 -1.97
C ALA A 61 -2.61 -3.48 -1.34
N GLY A 62 -2.47 -4.80 -1.35
CA GLY A 62 -3.34 -5.71 -0.61
C GLY A 62 -2.81 -5.91 0.81
N ILE A 63 -3.68 -5.69 1.79
CA ILE A 63 -3.38 -5.76 3.22
C ILE A 63 -4.01 -7.02 3.81
N GLU A 64 -3.17 -7.78 4.49
CA GLU A 64 -3.56 -9.01 5.19
C GLU A 64 -4.26 -8.68 6.51
N ASN A 65 -4.84 -9.71 7.14
CA ASN A 65 -5.58 -9.56 8.41
C ASN A 65 -4.71 -9.07 9.58
N ASP A 66 -3.40 -9.29 9.52
CA ASP A 66 -2.40 -8.81 10.49
C ASP A 66 -1.86 -7.42 10.18
N PHE A 67 -2.41 -6.72 9.18
CA PHE A 67 -2.01 -5.39 8.70
C PHE A 67 -0.66 -5.35 7.98
N SER A 68 -0.09 -6.50 7.61
CA SER A 68 1.06 -6.57 6.69
C SER A 68 0.63 -6.40 5.23
N VAL A 69 1.58 -6.00 4.38
CA VAL A 69 1.36 -5.88 2.93
C VAL A 69 1.58 -7.26 2.31
N GLY A 70 0.48 -7.98 2.02
CA GLY A 70 0.54 -9.31 1.41
C GLY A 70 0.78 -9.29 -0.09
N SER A 71 0.40 -8.20 -0.76
CA SER A 71 0.66 -8.02 -2.19
C SER A 71 0.78 -6.54 -2.55
N ILE A 72 1.58 -6.25 -3.57
CA ILE A 72 1.70 -4.90 -4.12
C ILE A 72 1.72 -4.96 -5.65
N GLY A 73 0.82 -4.18 -6.26
CA GLY A 73 0.79 -3.86 -7.67
C GLY A 73 1.44 -2.49 -7.88
N LEU A 74 2.44 -2.44 -8.76
CA LEU A 74 3.16 -1.22 -9.11
C LEU A 74 2.78 -0.80 -10.52
N GLY A 75 2.42 0.48 -10.69
CA GLY A 75 2.14 1.08 -11.99
C GLY A 75 3.40 1.35 -12.80
N GLU A 76 3.22 1.81 -14.03
CA GLU A 76 4.34 2.25 -14.87
C GLU A 76 5.07 3.44 -14.23
N GLY A 77 6.40 3.44 -14.28
CA GLY A 77 7.23 4.51 -13.72
C GLY A 77 7.51 4.38 -12.23
N PHE A 78 7.08 3.30 -11.58
CA PHE A 78 7.42 3.06 -10.18
C PHE A 78 8.94 2.87 -10.01
N PRO A 79 9.56 3.45 -8.96
CA PRO A 79 10.98 3.33 -8.71
C PRO A 79 11.40 1.87 -8.48
N GLU A 80 12.69 1.62 -8.67
CA GLU A 80 13.26 0.29 -8.44
C GLU A 80 13.22 -0.08 -6.95
N ILE A 81 13.00 -1.37 -6.68
CA ILE A 81 13.15 -1.94 -5.35
C ILE A 81 14.62 -1.80 -4.97
N LYS A 82 14.89 -1.36 -3.74
CA LYS A 82 16.26 -1.29 -3.19
C LYS A 82 16.95 -2.63 -3.37
N GLU A 83 18.22 -2.62 -3.76
CA GLU A 83 19.02 -3.84 -3.89
C GLU A 83 18.99 -4.71 -2.62
N GLU A 84 18.84 -4.10 -1.43
CA GLU A 84 18.74 -4.81 -0.15
C GLU A 84 17.46 -5.65 0.04
N CYS A 85 16.40 -5.39 -0.75
CA CYS A 85 15.12 -6.09 -0.69
C CYS A 85 14.82 -6.90 -1.98
N GLN A 86 15.81 -7.07 -2.87
CA GLN A 86 15.63 -7.83 -4.13
C GLN A 86 15.58 -9.36 -3.94
N GLU A 87 16.16 -9.91 -2.87
CA GLU A 87 16.20 -11.36 -2.64
C GLU A 87 15.10 -11.86 -1.69
N GLU A 88 14.65 -11.02 -0.75
CA GLU A 88 13.48 -11.27 0.10
C GLU A 88 12.79 -9.92 0.30
N THR A 89 11.49 -9.82 -0.03
CA THR A 89 10.66 -8.67 0.34
C THR A 89 10.92 -8.35 1.80
N CYS A 90 11.31 -7.11 2.12
CA CYS A 90 11.72 -6.72 3.46
C CYS A 90 10.50 -6.72 4.41
N ASP A 91 10.13 -7.92 4.85
CA ASP A 91 9.23 -8.24 5.94
C ASP A 91 10.01 -7.95 7.23
N TYR A 92 9.54 -7.00 8.03
CA TYR A 92 10.10 -6.73 9.36
C TYR A 92 9.01 -6.65 10.41
#